data_AF-A0A9D9ZLQ9-F1
#
_entry.id   AF-A0A9D9ZLQ9-F1
#
_cell.length_a   1.000
_cell.length_b   1.000
_cell.length_c   1.000
_cell.angle_alpha   90.00
_cell.angle_beta   90.00
_cell.angle_gamma   90.00
#
_symmetry.space_group_name_H-M   'P 1'
#
loop_
_entity.id
_entity.type
_entity.pdbx_description
1 polymer ?
#
loop_
_entity_poly.entity_id
_entity_poly.type
_entity_poly.pdbx_seq_one_letter_code
_entity_poly.pdbx_strand_id
1 'polypeptide(L)'
;LICSTPIIDFDYVFYKLKFPKIFRELFLLIYKYIFVLFDVKNKLLDAQKSRLGYFKYKNSIKSFSILAVSILRKTEYYSSSSYKAMESRLGKEFLFLHRKYDKIGKELWLIYLILIINLFLVVKIYA
;
A
#
# COMPACT_ATOMS: atom_id res chain seq x y z
N LEU A 1 4.28 -15.46 -2.09
CA LEU A 1 3.14 -14.58 -2.45
C LEU A 1 3.49 -13.10 -2.32
N ILE A 2 3.90 -12.60 -1.14
CA ILE A 2 4.16 -11.16 -0.90
C ILE A 2 5.31 -10.59 -1.77
N CYS A 3 6.35 -11.37 -2.07
CA CYS A 3 7.45 -10.94 -2.97
C CYS A 3 7.13 -11.07 -4.47
N SER A 4 6.07 -11.80 -4.83
CA SER A 4 5.86 -12.24 -6.22
C SER A 4 4.81 -11.39 -6.96
N THR A 5 3.89 -10.75 -6.24
CA THR A 5 2.81 -9.93 -6.81
C THR A 5 2.95 -8.48 -6.33
N PRO A 6 3.29 -7.50 -7.20
CA PRO A 6 3.28 -6.09 -6.83
C PRO A 6 1.88 -5.66 -6.38
N ILE A 7 1.82 -4.67 -5.47
CA ILE A 7 0.54 -4.25 -4.87
C ILE A 7 -0.50 -3.78 -5.91
N ILE A 8 -0.02 -3.29 -7.06
CA ILE A 8 -0.84 -2.80 -8.16
C ILE A 8 -1.74 -3.92 -8.70
N ASP A 9 -1.32 -5.17 -8.55
CA ASP A 9 -2.05 -6.37 -8.98
C ASP A 9 -3.24 -6.66 -8.05
N PHE A 10 -3.23 -6.14 -6.82
CA PHE A 10 -4.39 -6.23 -5.93
C PHE A 10 -5.57 -5.39 -6.42
N ASP A 11 -5.37 -4.32 -7.21
CA ASP A 11 -6.48 -3.60 -7.85
C ASP A 11 -7.29 -4.53 -8.76
N TYR A 12 -6.62 -5.40 -9.51
CA TYR A 12 -7.27 -6.40 -10.36
C TYR A 12 -8.11 -7.38 -9.54
N VAL A 13 -7.56 -7.85 -8.42
CA VAL A 13 -8.28 -8.75 -7.51
C VAL A 13 -9.50 -8.03 -6.90
N PHE A 14 -9.35 -6.80 -6.42
CA PHE A 14 -10.46 -6.02 -5.87
C PHE A 14 -11.52 -5.67 -6.91
N TYR A 15 -11.11 -5.44 -8.16
CA TYR A 15 -12.04 -5.28 -9.29
C TYR A 15 -12.86 -6.55 -9.52
N LYS A 16 -12.21 -7.72 -9.56
CA LYS A 16 -12.89 -9.01 -9.74
C LYS A 16 -13.82 -9.37 -8.57
N LEU A 17 -13.44 -8.97 -7.35
CA LEU A 17 -14.26 -9.10 -6.14
C LEU A 17 -15.40 -8.06 -6.06
N LYS A 18 -15.57 -7.20 -7.07
CA LYS A 18 -16.61 -6.16 -7.15
C LYS A 18 -16.57 -5.12 -6.01
N PHE A 19 -15.39 -4.80 -5.49
CA PHE A 19 -15.25 -3.67 -4.55
C PHE A 19 -15.60 -2.34 -5.23
N PRO A 20 -16.22 -1.39 -4.49
CA PRO A 20 -16.54 -0.07 -5.02
C PRO A 20 -15.27 0.67 -5.44
N LYS A 21 -15.38 1.44 -6.51
CA LYS A 21 -14.23 2.11 -7.14
C LYS A 21 -13.47 3.03 -6.18
N ILE A 22 -14.20 3.80 -5.37
CA ILE A 22 -13.64 4.72 -4.37
C ILE A 22 -12.70 4.00 -3.38
N PHE A 23 -13.02 2.76 -2.99
CA PHE A 23 -12.20 1.98 -2.07
C PHE A 23 -10.88 1.58 -2.71
N ARG A 24 -10.92 1.13 -3.98
CA ARG A 24 -9.70 0.75 -4.71
C ARG A 24 -8.77 1.93 -4.93
N GLU A 25 -9.31 3.08 -5.29
CA GLU A 25 -8.53 4.32 -5.46
C GLU A 25 -7.88 4.76 -4.15
N LEU A 26 -8.65 4.74 -3.06
CA LEU A 26 -8.13 5.07 -1.74
C LEU A 26 -7.00 4.12 -1.31
N PHE A 27 -7.17 2.81 -1.51
CA PHE A 27 -6.16 1.80 -1.19
C PHE A 27 -4.83 2.07 -1.90
N LEU A 28 -4.88 2.34 -3.21
CA LEU A 28 -3.68 2.60 -4.01
C LEU A 28 -3.00 3.92 -3.63
N LEU A 29 -3.78 4.97 -3.34
CA LEU A 29 -3.25 6.24 -2.82
C LEU A 29 -2.58 6.06 -1.46
N ILE A 30 -3.22 5.34 -0.53
CA ILE A 30 -2.65 5.04 0.79
C ILE A 30 -1.30 4.34 0.60
N TYR A 31 -1.25 3.26 -0.20
CA TYR A 31 -0.02 2.53 -0.44
C TYR A 31 1.10 3.41 -1.01
N LYS A 32 0.79 4.23 -2.03
CA LYS A 32 1.76 5.18 -2.61
C LYS A 32 2.32 6.12 -1.55
N TYR A 33 1.47 6.62 -0.65
CA TYR A 33 1.88 7.58 0.37
C TYR A 33 2.59 6.98 1.58
N ILE A 34 2.49 5.67 1.84
CA ILE A 34 3.23 5.01 2.93
C ILE A 34 4.74 5.29 2.79
N PHE A 35 5.32 5.01 1.62
CA PHE A 35 6.76 5.19 1.41
C PHE A 35 7.18 6.66 1.42
N VAL A 36 6.36 7.54 0.84
CA VAL A 36 6.62 8.98 0.81
C VAL A 36 6.62 9.56 2.23
N LEU A 37 5.61 9.22 3.04
CA LEU A 37 5.53 9.69 4.42
C LEU A 37 6.60 9.06 5.32
N PHE A 38 7.03 7.84 5.02
CA PHE A 38 8.12 7.19 5.74
C PHE A 38 9.46 7.93 5.54
N ASP A 39 9.77 8.36 4.32
CA ASP A 39 10.94 9.19 4.02
C ASP A 39 10.86 10.56 4.72
N VAL A 40 9.69 11.20 4.67
CA VAL A 40 9.44 12.46 5.41
C VAL A 40 9.66 12.28 6.91
N LYS A 41 9.14 11.20 7.50
CA LYS A 41 9.35 10.87 8.92
C LYS A 41 10.85 10.73 9.23
N ASN A 42 11.62 10.03 8.40
CA ASN A 42 13.05 9.84 8.63
C ASN A 42 13.79 11.19 8.63
N LYS A 43 13.52 12.04 7.62
CA LYS A 43 14.09 13.39 7.54
C LYS A 43 13.74 14.25 8.76
N LEU A 44 12.49 14.18 9.23
CA LEU A 44 12.05 14.90 10.42
C LEU A 44 12.71 14.37 11.70
N LEU A 45 12.82 13.05 11.84
CA LEU A 45 13.50 12.43 12.97
C LEU A 45 14.96 12.87 13.04
N ASP A 46 15.67 12.86 11.92
CA ASP A 46 17.08 13.23 11.88
C ASP A 46 17.27 14.72 12.22
N ALA A 47 16.38 15.59 11.72
CA ALA A 47 16.36 17.01 12.08
C ALA A 47 16.02 17.27 13.57
N GLN A 48 15.20 16.42 14.19
CA GLN A 48 14.91 16.52 15.62
C GLN A 48 16.04 15.97 16.49
N LYS A 49 16.70 14.89 16.06
CA LYS A 49 17.89 14.33 16.73
C LYS A 49 19.05 15.30 16.72
N SER A 50 19.32 15.98 15.61
CA SER A 50 20.39 16.99 15.53
C SER A 50 20.17 18.18 16.46
N ARG A 51 18.91 18.45 16.85
CA ARG A 51 18.53 19.49 17.83
C ARG A 51 18.41 18.96 19.27
N LEU A 52 18.92 17.76 19.55
CA LEU A 52 18.83 17.10 20.87
C LEU A 52 17.39 16.93 21.37
N GLY A 53 16.42 16.81 20.45
CA GLY A 53 14.99 16.73 20.76
C GLY A 53 14.60 15.51 21.60
N TYR A 54 15.44 14.47 21.63
CA TYR A 54 15.18 13.20 22.32
C TYR A 54 16.09 12.94 23.53
N PHE A 55 16.83 13.96 24.01
CA PHE A 55 17.81 13.79 25.08
C PHE A 55 17.20 13.52 26.47
N LYS A 56 16.03 14.10 26.77
CA LYS A 56 15.30 13.91 28.04
C LYS A 56 13.92 13.35 27.75
N TYR A 57 13.37 12.51 28.63
CA TYR A 57 12.03 11.95 28.47
C TYR A 57 10.93 13.01 28.20
N LYS A 58 10.95 14.12 28.95
CA LYS A 58 10.04 15.26 28.74
C LYS A 58 10.19 15.89 27.34
N ASN A 59 11.42 16.00 26.85
CA ASN A 59 11.69 16.54 25.52
C ASN A 59 11.31 15.53 24.43
N SER A 60 11.49 14.23 24.66
CA SER A 60 11.11 13.17 23.73
C SER A 60 9.61 13.16 23.43
N ILE A 61 8.77 13.33 24.47
CA ILE A 61 7.31 13.45 24.29
C ILE A 61 6.98 14.69 23.45
N LYS A 62 7.58 15.84 23.79
CA LYS A 62 7.38 17.08 23.02
C LYS A 62 7.81 16.93 21.55
N SER A 63 8.96 16.34 21.30
CA SER A 63 9.50 16.10 19.95
C SER A 63 8.64 15.12 19.17
N PHE A 64 8.12 14.08 19.81
CA PHE A 64 7.16 13.15 19.20
C PHE A 64 5.87 13.85 18.77
N SER A 65 5.28 14.71 19.62
CA SER A 65 4.09 15.48 19.25
C SER A 65 4.35 16.41 18.06
N ILE A 66 5.51 17.08 18.03
CA ILE A 66 5.91 17.93 16.90
C ILE A 66 6.07 17.09 15.63
N LEU A 67 6.65 15.90 15.72
CA LEU A 67 6.79 14.99 14.58
C LEU A 67 5.43 14.56 14.03
N ALA A 68 4.50 14.15 14.90
CA ALA A 68 3.16 13.74 14.49
C ALA A 68 2.42 14.87 13.77
N VAL A 69 2.42 16.08 14.34
CA VAL A 69 1.78 17.26 13.72
C VAL A 69 2.47 17.62 12.40
N SER A 70 3.80 17.52 12.32
CA SER A 70 4.54 17.81 11.09
C SER A 70 4.21 16.85 9.96
N ILE A 71 4.08 15.55 10.27
CA ILE A 71 3.64 14.53 9.31
C ILE A 71 2.21 14.81 8.86
N LEU A 72 1.28 15.07 9.78
CA LEU A 72 -0.11 15.41 9.44
C LEU A 72 -0.21 16.62 8.52
N ARG A 73 0.53 17.70 8.81
CA ARG A 73 0.60 18.88 7.94
C ARG A 73 1.12 18.54 6.55
N LYS A 74 2.10 17.63 6.46
CA LYS A 74 2.65 17.21 5.18
C LYS A 74 1.66 16.33 4.40
N THR A 75 0.94 15.44 5.08
CA THR A 75 -0.14 14.64 4.48
C THR A 75 -1.23 15.53 3.91
N GLU A 76 -1.66 16.56 4.64
CA GLU A 76 -2.66 17.52 4.15
C GLU A 76 -2.19 18.25 2.89
N TYR A 77 -0.93 18.71 2.90
CA TYR A 77 -0.31 19.32 1.73
C TYR A 77 -0.28 18.36 0.52
N TYR A 78 0.10 17.09 0.72
CA TYR A 78 0.10 16.09 -0.34
C TYR A 78 -1.31 15.76 -0.85
N SER A 79 -2.30 15.71 0.03
CA SER A 79 -3.71 15.52 -0.32
C SER A 79 -4.18 16.64 -1.25
N SER A 80 -4.03 17.90 -0.82
CA SER A 80 -4.43 19.07 -1.62
C SER A 80 -3.67 19.15 -2.95
N SER A 81 -2.37 18.88 -2.94
CA SER A 81 -1.55 18.89 -4.16
C SER A 81 -1.97 17.79 -5.14
N SER A 82 -2.28 16.59 -4.64
CA SER A 82 -2.76 15.47 -5.46
C SER A 82 -4.12 15.74 -6.06
N TYR A 83 -5.02 16.30 -5.26
CA TYR A 83 -6.35 16.69 -5.70
C TYR A 83 -6.27 17.74 -6.82
N LYS A 84 -5.49 18.80 -6.62
CA LYS A 84 -5.25 19.83 -7.64
C LYS A 84 -4.62 19.27 -8.92
N ALA A 85 -3.68 18.33 -8.79
CA ALA A 85 -3.04 17.70 -9.95
C ALA A 85 -3.98 16.75 -10.73
N MET A 86 -4.96 16.15 -10.05
CA MET A 86 -6.02 15.37 -10.68
C MET A 86 -6.98 16.31 -11.44
N GLU A 87 -7.44 17.37 -10.78
CA GLU A 87 -8.35 18.37 -11.34
C GLU A 87 -7.75 19.07 -12.57
N SER A 88 -6.46 19.41 -12.54
CA SER A 88 -5.79 20.05 -13.69
C SER A 88 -5.70 19.17 -14.94
N ARG A 89 -5.81 17.85 -14.79
CA ARG A 89 -5.85 16.88 -15.90
C ARG A 89 -7.27 16.64 -16.42
N LEU A 90 -8.26 17.43 -15.95
CA LEU A 90 -9.70 17.22 -16.21
C LEU A 90 -10.18 15.82 -15.79
N GLY A 91 -9.43 15.17 -14.89
CA GLY A 91 -9.75 13.85 -14.37
C GLY A 91 -10.78 13.98 -13.25
N LYS A 92 -11.86 13.19 -13.32
CA LYS A 92 -12.80 13.04 -12.20
C LYS A 92 -12.36 11.99 -11.17
N GLU A 93 -11.36 11.18 -11.52
CA GLU A 93 -10.97 9.97 -10.79
C GLU A 93 -9.46 9.77 -10.89
N PHE A 94 -8.89 9.09 -9.90
CA PHE A 94 -7.48 8.71 -9.94
C PHE A 94 -7.32 7.51 -10.88
N LEU A 95 -7.01 7.78 -12.15
CA LEU A 95 -6.84 6.74 -13.17
C LEU A 95 -5.61 5.87 -12.86
N PHE A 96 -5.83 4.73 -12.21
CA PHE A 96 -4.82 3.69 -12.06
C PHE A 96 -4.82 2.85 -13.33
N LEU A 97 -3.68 2.84 -14.05
CA LEU A 97 -3.49 2.01 -15.24
C LEU A 97 -3.70 0.55 -14.84
N HIS A 98 -4.84 0.00 -15.23
CA HIS A 98 -5.14 -1.39 -14.99
C HIS A 98 -4.25 -2.22 -15.90
N ARG A 99 -3.30 -2.94 -15.31
CA ARG A 99 -2.49 -3.89 -16.06
C ARG A 99 -3.45 -4.93 -16.64
N LYS A 100 -3.54 -5.02 -17.96
CA LYS A 100 -4.27 -6.10 -18.61
C LYS A 100 -3.53 -7.39 -18.31
N TYR A 101 -4.08 -8.21 -17.43
CA TYR A 101 -3.62 -9.58 -17.26
C TYR A 101 -4.18 -10.39 -18.42
N ASP A 102 -3.29 -10.98 -19.21
CA ASP A 102 -3.70 -12.00 -20.15
C ASP A 102 -4.39 -13.13 -19.38
N LYS A 103 -5.46 -13.69 -19.98
CA LYS A 103 -6.18 -14.81 -19.38
C LYS A 103 -5.16 -15.92 -19.14
N ILE A 104 -4.97 -16.24 -17.87
CA ILE A 104 -4.15 -17.36 -17.44
C ILE A 104 -4.58 -18.62 -18.22
N GLY A 105 -3.60 -19.24 -18.88
CA GLY A 105 -3.80 -20.40 -19.74
C GLY A 105 -4.14 -21.68 -18.98
N LYS A 106 -4.14 -22.81 -19.70
CA LYS A 106 -4.47 -24.16 -19.19
C LYS A 106 -3.60 -24.64 -18.01
N GLU A 107 -2.52 -23.92 -17.70
CA GLU A 107 -1.59 -24.18 -16.59
C GLU A 107 -2.24 -24.23 -15.19
N LEU A 108 -3.37 -23.53 -14.98
CA LEU A 108 -4.11 -23.64 -13.71
C LEU A 108 -4.63 -25.06 -13.44
N TRP A 109 -4.95 -25.80 -14.50
CA TRP A 109 -5.46 -27.16 -14.35
C TRP A 109 -4.38 -28.09 -13.78
N LEU A 110 -3.13 -27.91 -14.18
CA LEU A 110 -1.98 -28.65 -13.65
C LEU A 110 -1.75 -28.34 -12.17
N ILE A 111 -1.85 -27.07 -11.76
CA ILE A 111 -1.73 -26.68 -10.36
C ILE A 111 -2.84 -27.32 -9.52
N TYR A 112 -4.08 -27.30 -10.01
CA TYR A 112 -5.22 -27.90 -9.31
C TYR A 112 -5.07 -29.43 -9.18
N LEU A 113 -4.56 -30.09 -10.23
CA LEU A 113 -4.30 -31.52 -10.25
C LEU A 113 -3.20 -31.92 -9.25
N ILE A 114 -2.10 -31.16 -9.18
CA ILE A 114 -1.03 -31.37 -8.19
C ILE A 114 -1.56 -31.21 -6.75
N LEU A 115 -2.45 -30.25 -6.52
CA LEU A 115 -3.05 -29.99 -5.20
C LEU A 115 -3.96 -31.14 -4.76
N ILE A 116 -4.78 -31.67 -5.69
CA ILE A 116 -5.64 -32.83 -5.44
C ILE A 116 -4.81 -34.09 -5.14
N ILE A 117 -3.74 -34.34 -5.89
CA ILE A 117 -2.86 -35.49 -5.67
C ILE A 117 -2.18 -35.41 -4.29
N ASN A 118 -1.70 -34.23 -3.90
CA ASN A 118 -1.12 -34.02 -2.58
C ASN A 118 -2.15 -34.23 -1.46
N LEU A 119 -3.37 -33.72 -1.63
CA LEU A 119 -4.46 -33.93 -0.66
C LEU A 119 -4.77 -35.43 -0.49
N PHE A 120 -4.85 -36.17 -1.60
CA PHE A 120 -5.11 -37.60 -1.59
C PHE A 120 -4.00 -38.39 -0.88
N LEU A 121 -2.72 -38.03 -1.13
CA LEU A 121 -1.58 -38.64 -0.45
C LEU A 121 -1.61 -38.40 1.06
N VAL A 122 -1.93 -37.18 1.48
CA VAL A 122 -2.06 -36.84 2.90
C VAL A 122 -3.19 -37.66 3.54
N VAL A 123 -4.37 -37.71 2.93
CA VAL A 123 -5.49 -38.51 3.46
C VAL A 123 -5.14 -40.00 3.57
N LYS A 124 -4.38 -40.56 2.62
CA LYS A 124 -3.93 -41.95 2.64
C LYS A 124 -2.82 -42.24 3.66
N ILE A 125 -2.02 -41.24 4.04
CA ILE A 125 -0.96 -41.38 5.04
C ILE A 125 -1.52 -41.29 6.47
N TYR A 126 -2.58 -40.52 6.66
CA TYR A 126 -3.20 -40.28 7.97
C TYR A 126 -4.44 -41.17 8.25
N ALA A 127 -4.86 -42.02 7.30
CA ALA A 127 -5.89 -43.03 7.45
C ALA A 127 -5.27 -44.43 7.43
#